data_AF-A0A2B7ZZ12-F1
#
_entry.id   AF-A0A2B7ZZ12-F1
#
_cell.length_a   1.000
_cell.length_b   1.000
_cell.length_c   1.000
_cell.angle_alpha   90.00
_cell.angle_beta   90.00
_cell.angle_gamma   90.00
#
_symmetry.space_group_name_H-M   'P 1'
#
loop_
_entity.id
_entity.type
_entity.pdbx_description
1 polymer ?
#
loop_
_entity_poly.entity_id
_entity_poly.type
_entity_poly.pdbx_seq_one_letter_code
_entity_poly.pdbx_strand_id
1 'polypeptide(L)' 'MKHKTMREPSARLLATLHRDNKEFFILSEAVKILSASNPDAVRKLISNMVKRGLLFRIKDGLYSIIPHDKDA' A
#
# COMPACT_ATOMS: atom_id res chain seq x y z
N MET A 1 -19.48 -16.46 9.91
CA MET A 1 -18.23 -15.67 10.02
C MET A 1 -17.22 -16.20 9.03
N LYS A 2 -16.90 -15.45 7.96
CA LYS A 2 -15.91 -15.87 6.96
C LYS A 2 -14.55 -15.27 7.34
N HIS A 3 -13.67 -16.09 7.88
CA HIS A 3 -12.25 -15.80 8.02
C HIS A 3 -11.62 -15.63 6.62
N LYS A 4 -11.76 -14.44 6.04
CA LYS A 4 -11.12 -14.09 4.76
C LYS A 4 -9.71 -13.56 5.02
N THR A 5 -8.93 -14.33 5.78
CA THR A 5 -7.53 -14.03 6.14
C THR A 5 -6.54 -14.39 5.03
N MET A 6 -6.98 -14.33 3.76
CA MET A 6 -6.06 -14.34 2.63
C MET A 6 -5.52 -12.92 2.44
N ARG A 7 -4.51 -12.57 3.25
CA ARG A 7 -3.60 -11.40 3.14
C ARG A 7 -3.98 -10.43 2.00
N GLU A 8 -4.74 -9.38 2.29
CA GLU A 8 -5.05 -8.36 1.28
C GLU A 8 -3.73 -7.77 0.72
N PRO A 9 -3.62 -7.54 -0.60
CA PRO A 9 -2.47 -6.85 -1.20
C PRO A 9 -2.09 -5.54 -0.51
N SER A 10 -3.06 -4.81 0.05
CA SER A 10 -2.87 -3.61 0.89
C SER A 10 -2.02 -3.90 2.11
N ALA A 11 -2.36 -4.93 2.89
CA ALA A 11 -1.64 -5.32 4.10
C ALA A 11 -0.21 -5.80 3.79
N ARG A 12 -0.01 -6.54 2.69
CA ARG A 12 1.34 -6.95 2.25
C ARG A 12 2.20 -5.76 1.85
N LEU A 13 1.62 -4.81 1.13
CA LEU A 13 2.33 -3.59 0.73
C LEU A 13 2.76 -2.82 1.98
N LEU A 14 1.83 -2.52 2.89
CA LEU A 14 2.13 -1.79 4.13
C LEU A 14 3.16 -2.52 5.00
N ALA A 15 3.00 -3.83 5.22
CA ALA A 15 3.93 -4.61 6.03
C ALA A 15 5.35 -4.61 5.45
N THR A 16 5.48 -4.72 4.12
CA THR A 16 6.79 -4.65 3.45
C THR A 16 7.41 -3.27 3.61
N LEU A 17 6.64 -2.22 3.36
CA LEU A 17 7.15 -0.85 3.47
C LEU A 17 7.56 -0.50 4.90
N HIS A 18 6.77 -0.90 5.92
CA HIS A 18 7.14 -0.72 7.32
C HIS A 18 8.39 -1.49 7.72
N ARG A 19 8.49 -2.77 7.31
CA ARG A 19 9.67 -3.61 7.59
C ARG A 19 10.93 -3.03 6.96
N ASP A 20 10.81 -2.46 5.77
CA ASP A 20 11.93 -1.87 5.04
C ASP A 20 12.18 -0.39 5.45
N ASN A 21 11.46 0.12 6.46
CA ASN A 21 11.45 1.51 6.91
C ASN A 21 11.29 2.53 5.76
N LYS A 22 10.49 2.16 4.75
CA LYS A 22 10.19 2.99 3.58
C LYS A 22 8.93 3.79 3.81
N GLU A 23 9.11 5.05 4.21
CA GLU A 23 8.01 6.01 4.33
C GLU A 23 7.45 6.43 2.96
N PHE A 24 8.31 6.47 1.94
CA PHE A 24 7.98 6.88 0.57
C PHE A 24 8.19 5.75 -0.42
N PHE A 25 7.35 5.68 -1.46
CA PHE A 25 7.52 4.74 -2.54
C PHE A 25 6.90 5.22 -3.85
N ILE A 26 7.39 4.68 -4.96
CA ILE A 26 6.82 4.88 -6.29
C ILE A 26 6.02 3.66 -6.78
N LEU A 27 5.15 3.86 -7.78
CA LEU A 27 4.28 2.79 -8.30
C LEU A 27 5.07 1.54 -8.73
N SER A 28 6.24 1.71 -9.35
CA SER A 28 7.07 0.58 -9.79
C SER A 28 7.62 -0.24 -8.62
N GLU A 29 7.89 0.37 -7.47
CA GLU A 29 8.29 -0.34 -6.26
C GLU A 29 7.12 -1.14 -5.68
N ALA A 30 5.92 -0.56 -5.65
CA ALA A 30 4.73 -1.30 -5.21
C ALA A 30 4.42 -2.50 -6.12
N VAL A 31 4.61 -2.35 -7.44
CA VAL A 31 4.48 -3.47 -8.40
C VAL A 31 5.50 -4.57 -8.08
N LYS A 32 6.76 -4.22 -7.79
CA LYS A 32 7.79 -5.17 -7.39
C LYS A 32 7.45 -5.86 -6.06
N ILE A 33 7.03 -5.11 -5.04
CA ILE A 33 6.64 -5.66 -3.74
C ILE A 33 5.49 -6.66 -3.88
N LEU A 34 4.54 -6.38 -4.77
CA LEU A 34 3.36 -7.22 -4.92
C LEU A 34 3.57 -8.40 -5.86
N SER A 35 4.61 -8.39 -6.73
CA SER A 35 5.22 -9.45 -7.57
C SER A 35 4.29 -10.40 -8.38
N ALA A 36 2.99 -10.37 -8.14
CA ALA A 36 1.96 -11.28 -8.63
C ALA A 36 0.72 -10.51 -9.09
N SER A 37 0.78 -9.18 -9.13
CA SER A 37 -0.34 -8.31 -9.49
C SER A 37 -0.02 -7.56 -10.79
N ASN A 38 -0.95 -7.59 -11.74
CA ASN A 38 -0.90 -6.72 -12.93
C ASN A 38 -0.69 -5.25 -12.47
N PRO A 39 0.21 -4.47 -13.11
CA PRO A 39 0.39 -3.04 -12.82
C PRO A 39 -0.90 -2.23 -12.67
N ASP A 40 -1.93 -2.50 -13.47
CA ASP A 40 -3.22 -1.79 -13.37
C ASP A 40 -3.99 -2.15 -12.09
N ALA A 41 -3.90 -3.40 -11.65
CA ALA A 41 -4.46 -3.83 -10.37
C ALA A 41 -3.73 -3.17 -9.19
N VAL A 42 -2.41 -3.00 -9.28
CA VAL A 42 -1.60 -2.28 -8.27
C VAL A 42 -1.97 -0.79 -8.26
N ARG A 43 -2.14 -0.16 -9.42
CA ARG A 43 -2.58 1.24 -9.50
C ARG A 43 -3.96 1.42 -8.87
N LYS A 44 -4.90 0.52 -9.16
CA LYS A 44 -6.25 0.53 -8.55
C LYS A 44 -6.19 0.31 -7.04
N LEU A 45 -5.35 -0.60 -6.57
CA LEU A 45 -5.11 -0.83 -5.14
C LEU A 45 -4.60 0.44 -4.45
N ILE A 46 -3.55 1.06 -4.97
CA ILE A 46 -2.99 2.29 -4.40
C ILE A 46 -4.02 3.42 -4.41
N SER A 47 -4.77 3.59 -5.51
CA SER A 47 -5.85 4.59 -5.57
C SER A 47 -6.90 4.35 -4.48
N ASN A 48 -7.30 3.10 -4.24
CA ASN A 48 -8.22 2.75 -3.16
C ASN A 48 -7.61 3.00 -1.78
N MET A 49 -6.33 2.72 -1.57
CA MET A 49 -5.63 2.97 -0.31
C MET A 49 -5.49 4.47 -0.03
N VAL A 50 -5.25 5.30 -1.05
CA VAL A 50 -5.28 6.77 -0.94
C VAL A 50 -6.67 7.27 -0.56
N LYS A 51 -7.72 6.79 -1.25
CA LYS A 51 -9.12 7.15 -0.93
C LYS A 51 -9.53 6.76 0.50
N ARG A 52 -8.93 5.71 1.05
CA ARG A 52 -9.17 5.24 2.42
C ARG A 52 -8.30 5.92 3.47
N GLY A 53 -7.41 6.83 3.08
CA GLY A 53 -6.50 7.52 4.01
C GLY A 53 -5.39 6.63 4.58
N LEU A 54 -5.02 5.54 3.90
CA LEU A 54 -3.87 4.70 4.28
C LEU A 54 -2.57 5.22 3.67
N LEU A 55 -2.68 5.92 2.54
CA LEU A 55 -1.58 6.48 1.79
C LEU A 55 -1.88 7.93 1.43
N PHE A 56 -0.83 8.74 1.33
CA PHE A 56 -0.92 10.09 0.79
C PHE A 56 -0.23 10.13 -0.57
N ARG A 57 -0.88 10.73 -1.58
CA ARG A 57 -0.25 10.97 -2.89
C ARG A 57 0.41 12.34 -2.86
N ILE A 58 1.74 12.35 -2.87
CA ILE A 58 2.53 13.58 -2.82
C ILE A 58 2.52 14.26 -4.18
N LYS A 59 2.79 13.48 -5.23
CA LYS A 59 2.74 13.90 -6.63
C LYS A 59 2.50 12.68 -7.51
N ASP A 60 2.45 12.90 -8.83
CA ASP A 60 2.27 11.83 -9.79
C ASP A 60 3.33 10.73 -9.64
N GLY A 61 2.85 9.54 -9.27
CA GLY A 61 3.69 8.36 -9.10
C GLY A 61 4.43 8.25 -7.77
N LEU A 62 4.34 9.23 -6.86
CA LEU A 62 4.99 9.23 -5.55
C LEU A 62 3.98 9.25 -4.41
N TYR A 63 4.13 8.32 -3.48
CA TYR A 63 3.21 8.09 -2.37
C TYR A 63 3.98 7.99 -1.06
N SER A 64 3.34 8.36 0.05
CA SER A 64 3.80 8.05 1.41
C SER A 64 2.77 7.25 2.19
N ILE A 65 3.23 6.51 3.20
CA ILE A 65 2.37 5.89 4.19
C ILE A 65 1.85 6.97 5.12
N ILE A 66 0.54 6.99 5.39
CA ILE A 66 -0.01 7.82 6.46
C ILE A 66 0.22 7.06 7.77
N PRO A 67 0.98 7.62 8.73
CA PRO A 67 1.10 7.01 10.05
C PRO A 67 -0.30 6.86 10.64
N HIS A 68 -0.70 5.63 10.93
CA HIS A 68 -1.88 5.41 11.74
C HIS A 68 -1.43 5.50 13.19
N ASP A 69 -1.92 6.51 13.91
CA ASP A 69 -1.87 6.52 15.36
C ASP A 69 -2.65 5.31 15.86
N LYS A 70 -1.92 4.21 16.10
CA LYS A 70 -2.32 3.26 17.11
C LYS A 70 -1.89 3.90 18.42
N ASP A 71 -2.74 4.76 18.97
CA ASP A 71 -2.90 5.03 20.40
C ASP A 71 -3.69 6.34 20.59
N ALA A 72 -4.99 6.18 20.87
CA ALA A 72 -5.75 7.02 21.78
C ALA A 72 -6.57 6.10 22.69
#